data_AF-A0A8T6C3U4-F1
#
_entry.id   AF-A0A8T6C3U4-F1
#
_cell.length_a   1.000
_cell.length_b   1.000
_cell.length_c   1.000
_cell.angle_alpha   90.00
_cell.angle_beta   90.00
_cell.angle_gamma   90.00
#
_symmetry.space_group_name_H-M   'P 1'
#
loop_
_entity.id
_entity.type
_entity.pdbx_description
1 polymer ?
#
loop_
_entity_poly.entity_id
_entity_poly.type
_entity_poly.pdbx_seq_one_letter_code
_entity_poly.pdbx_strand_id
1 'polypeptide(L)' 'MEYLVIRIGDAEGGASWQAVDAHGAPLAHRGEGDLEQAAELAEARKVVLLIPAREVFRARMDLPARGRRSAVRGARYAL' A
#
# COMPACT_ATOMS: atom_id res chain seq x y z
N MET A 1 -6.52 -14.12 -11.32
CA MET A 1 -6.65 -13.39 -10.04
C MET A 1 -6.18 -11.97 -10.31
N GLU A 2 -7.03 -10.99 -10.02
CA GLU A 2 -6.78 -9.60 -10.41
C GLU A 2 -6.66 -8.71 -9.19
N TYR A 3 -5.83 -7.69 -9.33
CA TYR A 3 -5.59 -6.68 -8.32
C TYR A 3 -5.87 -5.28 -8.89
N LEU A 4 -6.41 -4.42 -8.05
CA LEU A 4 -6.44 -2.98 -8.29
C LEU A 4 -5.40 -2.34 -7.39
N VAL A 5 -4.32 -1.83 -8.00
CA VAL A 5 -3.27 -1.11 -7.27
C VAL A 5 -3.64 0.37 -7.29
N ILE A 6 -3.83 0.97 -6.12
CA ILE A 6 -4.18 2.39 -5.96
C ILE A 6 -3.03 3.08 -5.23
N ARG A 7 -2.46 4.12 -5.82
CA ARG A 7 -1.52 5.03 -5.18
C ARG A 7 -2.26 6.28 -4.74
N ILE A 8 -2.21 6.55 -3.44
CA ILE A 8 -2.71 7.81 -2.87
C ILE A 8 -1.73 8.93 -3.25
N GLY A 9 -2.27 10.00 -3.83
CA GLY A 9 -1.53 11.22 -4.14
C GLY A 9 -1.40 12.12 -2.93
N ASP A 10 -0.52 13.10 -3.05
CA ASP A 10 -0.01 13.84 -1.90
C ASP A 10 -0.73 15.18 -1.65
N ALA A 11 -1.61 15.56 -2.58
CA ALA A 11 -2.33 16.83 -2.55
C ALA A 11 -3.81 16.58 -2.85
N GLU A 12 -4.67 17.11 -1.96
CA GLU A 12 -6.11 17.33 -2.19
C GLU A 12 -6.90 16.16 -2.80
N GLY A 13 -6.68 14.93 -2.31
CA GLY A 13 -7.58 13.80 -2.58
C GLY A 13 -7.35 13.05 -3.91
N GLY A 14 -6.39 13.47 -4.73
CA GLY A 14 -6.06 12.76 -5.97
C GLY A 14 -5.42 11.39 -5.72
N ALA A 15 -5.79 10.40 -6.52
CA ALA A 15 -5.24 9.06 -6.57
C ALA A 15 -4.90 8.66 -8.01
N SER A 16 -4.05 7.66 -8.15
CA SER A 16 -3.85 6.97 -9.44
C SER A 16 -3.95 5.48 -9.25
N TRP A 17 -4.46 4.76 -10.23
CA TRP A 17 -4.70 3.33 -10.10
C TRP A 17 -4.44 2.56 -11.38
N GLN A 18 -4.20 1.26 -11.22
CA GLN A 18 -3.91 0.33 -12.30
C GLN A 18 -4.45 -1.06 -11.94
N ALA A 19 -5.24 -1.65 -12.84
CA ALA A 19 -5.62 -3.05 -12.74
C ALA A 19 -4.46 -3.93 -13.23
N VAL A 20 -4.09 -4.95 -12.45
CA VAL A 20 -3.01 -5.88 -12.78
C VAL A 20 -3.41 -7.32 -12.50
N ASP A 21 -2.77 -8.26 -13.17
CA ASP A 21 -2.92 -9.69 -12.88
C ASP A 21 -2.09 -10.11 -11.64
N ALA A 22 -2.04 -11.42 -11.37
CA ALA A 22 -1.29 -11.98 -10.25
C ALA A 22 0.23 -11.81 -10.35
N HIS A 23 0.75 -11.47 -11.54
CA HIS A 23 2.16 -11.25 -11.82
C HIS A 23 2.51 -9.77 -11.92
N GLY A 24 1.52 -8.88 -11.78
CA GLY A 24 1.70 -7.44 -11.92
C GLY A 24 1.63 -6.93 -13.35
N ALA A 25 1.23 -7.77 -14.32
CA ALA A 25 1.05 -7.31 -15.70
C ALA A 25 -0.23 -6.45 -15.80
N PRO A 26 -0.20 -5.31 -16.51
CA PRO A 26 -1.34 -4.41 -16.62
C PRO A 26 -2.48 -5.07 -17.41
N LEU A 27 -3.69 -5.02 -16.87
CA LEU A 27 -4.91 -5.54 -17.49
C LEU A 27 -5.76 -4.46 -18.18
N ALA A 28 -5.52 -3.20 -17.84
CA ALA A 28 -6.27 -2.05 -18.34
C ALA A 28 -5.37 -0.81 -18.44
N HIS A 29 -5.92 0.30 -18.91
CA HIS A 29 -5.22 1.58 -18.86
C HIS A 29 -5.13 2.09 -17.42
N ARG A 30 -4.07 2.85 -17.13
CA ARG A 30 -3.90 3.55 -15.87
C ARG A 30 -4.97 4.65 -15.75
N GLY A 31 -5.60 4.74 -14.58
CA GLY A 31 -6.52 5.82 -14.23
C GLY A 31 -5.90 6.78 -13.21
N GLU A 32 -6.40 8.01 -13.21
CA GLU A 32 -6.06 9.07 -12.24
C GLU A 32 -7.34 9.86 -11.94
N GLY A 33 -7.51 10.34 -10.71
CA GLY A 33 -8.72 11.04 -10.27
C GLY A 33 -8.99 10.86 -8.78
N ASP A 34 -10.25 10.97 -8.36
CA ASP A 34 -10.64 10.85 -6.96
C ASP A 34 -10.64 9.39 -6.49
N LEU A 35 -10.47 9.17 -5.18
CA LEU A 35 -10.44 7.82 -4.61
C LEU A 35 -11.75 7.06 -4.81
N GLU A 36 -12.88 7.78 -4.81
CA GLU A 36 -14.22 7.26 -5.09
C GLU A 36 -14.30 6.65 -6.49
N GLN A 37 -13.67 7.28 -7.49
CA GLN A 37 -13.62 6.75 -8.87
C GLN A 37 -12.80 5.46 -8.94
N ALA A 38 -11.74 5.35 -8.13
CA ALA A 38 -10.98 4.11 -8.01
C ALA A 38 -11.79 3.00 -7.32
N ALA A 39 -12.63 3.36 -6.33
CA ALA A 39 -13.43 2.41 -5.56
C ALA A 39 -14.48 1.68 -6.42
N GLU A 40 -15.04 2.35 -7.44
CA GLU A 40 -15.94 1.71 -8.41
C GLU A 40 -15.28 0.52 -9.14
N LEU A 41 -13.96 0.58 -9.34
CA LEU A 41 -13.19 -0.47 -10.02
C LEU A 41 -12.76 -1.61 -9.08
N ALA A 42 -13.05 -1.48 -7.78
CA ALA A 42 -12.64 -2.43 -6.74
C ALA A 42 -13.62 -3.60 -6.56
N GLU A 43 -14.87 -3.47 -7.00
CA GLU A 43 -15.97 -4.39 -6.67
C GLU A 43 -15.71 -5.87 -7.04
N ALA A 44 -14.79 -6.14 -7.98
CA ALA A 44 -14.42 -7.48 -8.42
C ALA A 44 -12.93 -7.83 -8.22
N ARG A 45 -12.14 -6.99 -7.55
CA ARG A 45 -10.68 -7.10 -7.50
C ARG A 45 -10.13 -7.00 -6.09
N LYS A 46 -8.99 -7.65 -5.84
CA LYS A 46 -8.26 -7.42 -4.59
C LYS A 46 -7.58 -6.05 -4.65
N VAL A 47 -7.77 -5.23 -3.63
CA VAL A 47 -7.19 -3.89 -3.60
C VAL A 47 -5.82 -3.91 -2.93
N VAL A 48 -4.84 -3.25 -3.55
CA VAL A 48 -3.52 -2.96 -2.97
C VAL A 48 -3.37 -1.45 -2.91
N LEU A 49 -3.26 -0.90 -1.70
CA LEU A 49 -3.10 0.53 -1.49
C LEU A 49 -1.62 0.87 -1.27
N LEU A 50 -1.10 1.80 -2.06
CA LEU A 50 0.26 2.32 -1.96
C LEU A 50 0.22 3.67 -1.25
N ILE A 51 0.83 3.69 -0.06
CA ILE A 51 1.01 4.91 0.74
C ILE A 51 2.33 5.57 0.35
N PRO A 52 2.37 6.90 0.15
CA PRO A 52 3.62 7.62 -0.10
C PRO A 52 4.66 7.33 0.98
N ALA A 53 5.87 6.94 0.57
CA ALA A 53 6.92 6.56 1.53
C ALA A 53 7.32 7.69 2.49
N ARG A 54 7.11 8.95 2.11
CA ARG A 54 7.36 10.13 2.97
C ARG A 54 6.39 10.26 4.14
N GLU A 55 5.23 9.62 4.05
CA GLU A 55 4.22 9.56 5.12
C GLU A 55 4.42 8.34 6.01
N VAL A 56 5.40 7.49 5.69
CA VAL A 56 5.71 6.27 6.44
C VAL A 56 7.07 6.41 7.11
N PHE A 57 7.09 6.37 8.43
CA PHE A 57 8.35 6.25 9.16
C PHE A 57 8.95 4.86 8.93
N ARG A 58 10.09 4.80 8.25
CA ARG A 58 10.82 3.54 8.03
C ARG A 58 11.99 3.46 8.99
N ALA A 59 12.05 2.38 9.75
CA ALA A 59 13.18 2.11 10.62
C ALA A 59 13.70 0.69 10.47
N ARG A 60 14.95 0.53 10.88
CA ARG A 60 15.63 -0.77 11.00
C ARG A 60 15.99 -0.97 12.46
N MET A 61 15.71 -2.15 13.00
CA MET A 61 16.11 -2.53 14.35
C MET A 61 16.77 -3.90 14.36
N ASP A 62 17.79 -4.04 15.19
CA ASP A 62 18.40 -5.33 15.47
C ASP A 62 17.65 -6.00 16.62
N LEU A 63 17.25 -7.26 16.41
CA LEU A 63 16.47 -8.00 17.40
C LEU A 63 17.39 -8.81 18.32
N PRO A 64 17.17 -8.77 19.65
CA PRO A 64 17.91 -9.62 20.57
C PRO A 64 17.65 -11.11 20.26
N ALA A 65 18.71 -11.92 20.37
CA ALA A 65 18.69 -13.33 19.98
C ALA A 65 17.69 -14.19 20.78
N ARG A 66 17.35 -13.79 22.02
CA ARG A 66 16.29 -14.40 22.84
C ARG A 66 15.13 -13.42 22.97
N GLY A 67 13.91 -13.85 22.62
CA GLY A 67 12.69 -13.05 22.81
C GLY A 67 12.06 -12.43 21.54
N ARG A 68 12.22 -13.04 20.35
CA ARG A 68 11.64 -12.57 19.07
C ARG A 68 10.15 -12.19 19.10
N ARG A 69 9.33 -12.80 19.95
CA ARG A 69 7.90 -12.44 20.09
C ARG A 69 7.67 -11.07 20.77
N SER A 70 8.66 -10.55 21.51
CA SER A 70 8.60 -9.24 22.18
C SER A 70 9.03 -8.08 21.26
N ALA A 71 9.75 -8.38 20.18
CA ALA A 71 10.35 -7.40 19.27
C ALA A 71 9.38 -6.34 18.73
N VAL A 72 8.22 -6.77 18.22
CA VAL A 72 7.19 -5.87 17.67
C VAL A 72 6.60 -4.97 18.76
N ARG A 73 6.50 -5.45 20.00
CA ARG A 73 6.01 -4.67 21.14
C ARG A 73 7.08 -3.70 21.68
N GLY A 74 8.35 -4.08 21.58
CA GLY A 74 9.51 -3.26 21.93
C GLY A 74 9.80 -2.16 20.91
N ALA A 75 9.37 -2.33 19.66
CA ALA A 75 9.58 -1.38 18.57
C ALA A 75 9.18 0.06 18.92
N ARG A 76 8.06 0.23 19.64
CA ARG A 76 7.55 1.55 20.08
C ARG A 76 8.46 2.30 21.07
N TYR A 77 9.42 1.61 21.69
CA TYR A 77 10.34 2.17 22.67
C TYR A 77 11.76 2.36 22.10
N ALA A 78 12.03 1.76 20.94
CA ALA A 78 13.31 1.80 20.27
C ALA A 78 13.34 2.78 19.08
N LEU A 79 12.19 3.35 18.74
CA LEU A 79 11.93 4.34 17.70
C LEU A 79 11.31 5.57 18.34
#